data_AF-A0A3B9SHZ8-F1
#
_entry.id   AF-A0A3B9SHZ8-F1
#
_cell.length_a   1.000
_cell.length_b   1.000
_cell.length_c   1.000
_cell.angle_alpha   90.00
_cell.angle_beta   90.00
_cell.angle_gamma   90.00
#
_symmetry.space_group_name_H-M   'P 1'
#
loop_
_entity.id
_entity.type
_entity.pdbx_description
1 polymer ?
#
loop_
_entity_poly.entity_id
_entity_poly.type
_entity_poly.pdbx_seq_one_letter_code
_entity_poly.pdbx_strand_id
1 'polypeptide(L)'
;MRTLHITTPDKSYPIYINDSFSALEAAFENISASKVCIVTDTNVEKIYLENIKTILSKKYNVCSFVFEAGENSKNLDVIRELLGTLCDERLDRKSLIVALGGGVVGDMAGFAASVYMRGIPFVQI
;
A
#
# COMPACT_ATOMS: atom_id res chain seq x y z
N MET A 1 17.98 4.26 -11.40
CA MET A 1 17.57 4.00 -10.00
C MET A 1 18.45 4.74 -9.02
N ARG A 2 17.89 5.76 -8.36
CA ARG A 2 18.51 6.40 -7.19
C ARG A 2 17.89 5.80 -5.93
N THR A 3 18.71 5.45 -4.95
CA THR A 3 18.25 4.91 -3.65
C THR A 3 18.66 5.83 -2.54
N LEU A 4 17.73 6.22 -1.67
CA LEU A 4 17.99 6.91 -0.42
C LEU A 4 17.71 5.96 0.73
N HIS A 5 18.58 5.93 1.73
CA HIS A 5 18.33 5.17 2.96
C HIS A 5 17.90 6.14 4.04
N ILE A 6 16.68 5.96 4.55
CA ILE A 6 16.15 6.73 5.66
C ILE A 6 16.31 5.91 6.92
N THR A 7 16.89 6.53 7.95
CA THR A 7 16.98 5.95 9.28
C THR A 7 16.27 6.87 10.25
N THR A 8 15.22 6.34 10.88
CA THR A 8 14.56 6.93 12.04
C THR A 8 15.05 6.21 13.30
N PRO A 9 14.76 6.70 14.52
CA PRO A 9 15.18 6.01 15.75
C PRO A 9 14.75 4.54 15.81
N ASP A 10 13.58 4.23 15.25
CA ASP A 10 12.96 2.91 15.37
C ASP A 10 13.09 2.04 14.11
N LYS A 11 13.38 2.62 12.94
CA LYS A 11 13.32 1.93 11.65
C LYS A 11 14.34 2.44 10.65
N SER A 12 14.74 1.57 9.71
CA SER A 12 15.48 1.94 8.52
C SER A 12 14.80 1.37 7.29
N TYR A 13 14.64 2.18 6.25
CA TYR A 13 14.00 1.76 5.00
C TYR A 13 14.57 2.51 3.79
N PRO A 14 14.61 1.85 2.60
CA PRO A 14 15.00 2.49 1.36
C PRO A 14 13.85 3.28 0.74
N ILE A 15 14.19 4.37 0.06
CA ILE A 15 13.33 5.05 -0.92
C ILE A 15 13.96 4.83 -2.28
N TYR A 16 13.24 4.16 -3.17
CA TYR A 16 13.65 3.95 -4.55
C TYR A 16 13.01 5.00 -5.46
N ILE A 17 13.84 5.70 -6.24
CA ILE A 17 13.39 6.74 -7.17
C ILE A 17 13.76 6.29 -8.59
N ASN A 18 12.74 6.12 -9.42
CA ASN A 18 12.81 5.69 -10.82
C ASN A 18 11.80 6.45 -11.69
N ASP A 19 12.02 6.41 -13.00
CA ASP A 19 11.13 6.95 -14.03
C ASP A 19 10.00 5.99 -14.46
N SER A 20 10.06 4.75 -13.96
CA SER A 20 9.16 3.65 -14.33
C SER A 20 9.07 2.62 -13.21
N PHE A 21 8.06 1.73 -13.29
CA PHE A 21 7.86 0.62 -12.36
C PHE A 21 8.69 -0.63 -12.67
N SER A 22 9.64 -0.54 -13.60
CA SER A 22 10.48 -1.67 -14.02
C SER A 22 11.28 -2.30 -12.86
N ALA A 23 11.65 -1.49 -11.87
CA ALA A 23 12.37 -1.95 -10.67
C ALA A 23 11.46 -2.34 -9.49
N LEU A 24 10.13 -2.27 -9.65
CA LEU A 24 9.18 -2.51 -8.56
C LEU A 24 9.28 -3.96 -8.04
N GLU A 25 9.41 -4.92 -8.94
CA GLU A 25 9.55 -6.34 -8.57
C GLU A 25 10.79 -6.57 -7.67
N ALA A 26 11.92 -5.95 -8.03
CA ALA A 26 13.15 -5.99 -7.22
C ALA A 26 12.98 -5.27 -5.87
N ALA A 27 12.27 -4.15 -5.82
CA ALA A 27 12.00 -3.44 -4.56
C ALA A 27 11.20 -4.28 -3.56
N PHE A 28 10.38 -5.22 -4.04
CA PHE A 28 9.59 -6.15 -3.23
C PHE A 28 10.27 -7.50 -2.99
N GLU A 29 11.50 -7.72 -3.47
CA GLU A 29 12.19 -9.02 -3.40
C GLU A 29 12.34 -9.51 -1.95
N ASN A 30 12.74 -8.63 -1.04
CA ASN A 30 12.98 -8.95 0.38
C ASN A 30 11.76 -8.72 1.29
N ILE A 31 10.60 -8.40 0.72
CA ILE A 31 9.35 -8.27 1.48
C ILE A 31 8.64 -9.63 1.47
N SER A 32 8.21 -10.09 2.63
CA SER A 32 7.39 -11.30 2.78
C SER A 32 6.03 -10.90 3.32
N ALA A 33 4.97 -11.30 2.63
CA ALA A 33 3.59 -11.03 3.02
C ALA A 33 2.70 -12.23 2.69
N SER A 34 1.74 -12.53 3.56
CA SER A 34 0.72 -13.57 3.33
C SER A 34 -0.31 -13.14 2.28
N LYS A 35 -0.68 -11.86 2.28
CA LYS A 35 -1.59 -11.22 1.33
C LYS A 35 -1.25 -9.73 1.20
N VAL A 36 -1.51 -9.15 0.04
CA VAL A 36 -1.31 -7.72 -0.22
C VAL A 36 -2.65 -7.06 -0.51
N CYS A 37 -2.91 -5.91 0.11
CA CYS A 37 -4.00 -5.01 -0.26
C CYS A 37 -3.41 -3.71 -0.82
N ILE A 38 -3.73 -3.40 -2.08
CA ILE A 38 -3.39 -2.11 -2.69
C ILE A 38 -4.53 -1.13 -2.38
N VAL A 39 -4.20 -0.02 -1.73
CA VAL A 39 -5.14 1.07 -1.41
C VAL A 39 -4.83 2.23 -2.35
N THR A 40 -5.84 2.73 -3.07
CA THR A 40 -5.70 3.80 -4.05
C THR A 40 -6.99 4.63 -4.14
N ASP A 41 -6.92 5.81 -4.75
CA ASP A 41 -8.10 6.59 -5.13
C ASP A 41 -8.54 6.33 -6.58
N THR A 42 -9.74 6.79 -6.95
CA THR A 42 -10.34 6.64 -8.28
C THR A 42 -9.59 7.34 -9.43
N ASN A 43 -8.68 8.27 -9.15
CA ASN A 43 -7.84 8.90 -10.19
C ASN A 43 -6.61 8.05 -10.48
N VAL A 44 -5.91 7.63 -9.43
CA VAL A 44 -4.69 6.80 -9.52
C VAL A 44 -5.02 5.38 -9.97
N GLU A 45 -6.18 4.85 -9.58
CA GLU A 45 -6.69 3.54 -9.98
C GLU A 45 -6.61 3.34 -11.50
N LYS A 46 -7.21 4.27 -12.25
CA LYS A 46 -7.39 4.19 -13.70
C LYS A 46 -6.06 4.15 -14.47
N ILE A 47 -4.99 4.64 -13.86
CA ILE A 47 -3.69 4.83 -14.52
C ILE A 47 -2.73 3.72 -14.11
N TYR A 48 -2.69 3.36 -12.82
CA TYR A 48 -1.60 2.56 -12.27
C TYR A 48 -2.03 1.23 -11.63
N LEU A 49 -3.28 1.09 -11.14
CA LEU A 49 -3.65 -0.07 -10.32
C LEU A 49 -3.40 -1.40 -11.03
N GLU A 50 -3.90 -1.57 -12.25
CA GLU A 50 -3.77 -2.84 -12.98
C GLU A 50 -2.32 -3.20 -13.29
N ASN A 51 -1.47 -2.21 -13.60
CA ASN A 51 -0.04 -2.44 -13.81
C ASN A 51 0.63 -2.93 -12.52
N ILE A 52 0.43 -2.21 -11.41
CA ILE A 52 1.03 -2.56 -10.11
C ILE A 52 0.51 -3.90 -9.61
N LYS A 53 -0.80 -4.15 -9.72
CA LYS A 53 -1.43 -5.43 -9.37
C LYS A 53 -0.86 -6.57 -10.18
N THR A 54 -0.65 -6.40 -11.49
CA THR A 54 -0.02 -7.41 -12.35
C THR A 54 1.39 -7.76 -11.88
N ILE A 55 2.22 -6.74 -11.56
CA ILE A 55 3.59 -6.96 -11.07
C ILE A 55 3.59 -7.70 -9.73
N LEU A 56 2.79 -7.24 -8.76
CA LEU A 56 2.75 -7.81 -7.41
C LEU A 56 2.11 -9.21 -7.38
N SER A 57 1.15 -9.48 -8.26
CA SER A 57 0.46 -10.79 -8.34
C SER A 57 1.38 -11.94 -8.78
N LYS A 58 2.57 -11.64 -9.33
CA LYS A 58 3.59 -12.67 -9.61
C LYS A 58 4.11 -13.35 -8.34
N LYS A 59 4.09 -12.64 -7.20
CA LYS A 59 4.67 -13.11 -5.92
C LYS A 59 3.62 -13.23 -4.81
N TYR A 60 2.55 -12.45 -4.85
CA TYR A 60 1.59 -12.36 -3.75
C TYR A 60 0.16 -12.64 -4.22
N ASN A 61 -0.70 -13.02 -3.27
CA ASN A 61 -2.15 -12.89 -3.45
C ASN A 61 -2.53 -11.42 -3.23
N VAL A 62 -3.14 -10.77 -4.23
CA VAL A 62 -3.38 -9.32 -4.24
C VAL A 62 -4.87 -9.00 -4.36
N CYS A 63 -5.35 -8.18 -3.43
CA CYS A 63 -6.65 -7.51 -3.50
C CYS A 63 -6.44 -5.98 -3.56
N SER A 64 -7.50 -5.22 -3.81
CA SER A 64 -7.44 -3.76 -3.88
C SER A 64 -8.65 -3.12 -3.22
N PHE A 65 -8.43 -1.98 -2.58
CA PHE A 65 -9.48 -1.09 -2.07
C PHE A 65 -9.35 0.26 -2.78
N VAL A 66 -10.44 0.72 -3.37
CA VAL A 66 -10.51 1.97 -4.11
C VAL A 66 -11.55 2.87 -3.47
N PHE A 67 -11.18 4.12 -3.18
CA PHE A 67 -12.08 5.13 -2.63
C PHE A 67 -12.11 6.39 -3.52
N GLU A 68 -13.10 7.24 -3.31
CA GLU A 68 -13.27 8.44 -4.14
C GLU A 68 -12.12 9.44 -3.93
N ALA A 69 -11.57 9.98 -5.02
CA ALA A 69 -10.44 10.91 -4.94
C ALA A 69 -10.81 12.26 -4.27
N GLY A 70 -9.90 12.77 -3.44
CA GLY A 70 -9.99 14.09 -2.82
C GLY A 70 -9.86 14.09 -1.29
N GLU A 71 -9.55 15.25 -0.71
CA GLU A 71 -9.34 15.40 0.74
C GLU A 71 -10.60 15.08 1.56
N ASN A 72 -11.80 15.25 0.97
CA ASN A 72 -13.06 14.91 1.64
C ASN A 72 -13.14 13.43 2.05
N SER A 73 -12.45 12.55 1.31
CA SER A 73 -12.38 11.13 1.62
C SER A 73 -11.45 10.82 2.79
N LYS A 74 -10.62 11.78 3.23
CA LYS A 74 -9.71 11.65 4.37
C LYS A 74 -10.45 11.72 5.70
N ASN A 75 -11.25 10.69 5.98
CA ASN A 75 -12.08 10.60 7.16
C ASN A 75 -12.15 9.17 7.69
N LEU A 76 -12.67 9.02 8.92
CA LEU A 76 -12.72 7.72 9.60
C LEU A 76 -13.75 6.76 8.99
N ASP A 77 -14.76 7.25 8.25
CA ASP A 77 -15.75 6.38 7.62
C ASP A 77 -15.13 5.60 6.46
N VAL A 78 -14.33 6.26 5.61
CA VAL A 78 -13.57 5.59 4.54
C VAL A 78 -12.52 4.64 5.12
N ILE A 79 -11.85 5.03 6.21
CA ILE A 79 -10.92 4.13 6.91
C ILE A 79 -11.66 2.90 7.46
N ARG A 80 -12.87 3.06 8.01
CA ARG A 80 -13.69 1.95 8.50
C ARG A 80 -14.08 1.00 7.35
N GLU A 81 -14.43 1.53 6.18
CA GLU A 81 -14.69 0.73 4.97
C GLU A 81 -13.45 -0.05 4.55
N LEU A 82 -12.28 0.60 4.50
CA LEU A 82 -11.00 -0.05 4.23
C LEU A 82 -10.77 -1.20 5.22
N LEU A 83 -10.86 -0.96 6.53
CA LEU A 83 -10.68 -2.00 7.55
C LEU A 83 -11.68 -3.17 7.38
N GLY A 84 -12.92 -2.89 6.98
CA GLY A 84 -13.91 -3.89 6.62
C GLY A 84 -13.45 -4.75 5.45
N THR A 85 -13.00 -4.13 4.35
CA THR A 85 -12.43 -4.84 3.21
C THR A 85 -11.23 -5.70 3.60
N LEU A 86 -10.33 -5.23 4.48
CA LEU A 86 -9.21 -6.04 4.95
C LEU A 86 -9.68 -7.31 5.67
N CYS A 87 -10.75 -7.21 6.48
CA CYS A 87 -11.37 -8.36 7.14
C CYS A 87 -12.05 -9.31 6.15
N ASP A 88 -12.82 -8.80 5.21
CA ASP A 88 -13.54 -9.60 4.21
C ASP A 88 -12.57 -10.36 3.30
N GLU A 89 -11.48 -9.70 2.93
CA GLU A 89 -10.37 -10.28 2.18
C GLU A 89 -9.45 -11.16 3.03
N ARG A 90 -9.73 -11.33 4.33
CA ARG A 90 -9.00 -12.21 5.25
C ARG A 90 -7.52 -11.87 5.36
N LEU A 91 -7.17 -10.59 5.40
CA LEU A 91 -5.82 -10.19 5.76
C LEU A 91 -5.51 -10.63 7.20
N ASP A 92 -4.24 -10.93 7.44
CA ASP A 92 -3.72 -11.32 8.75
C ASP A 92 -2.56 -10.39 9.18
N ARG A 93 -1.98 -10.66 10.35
CA ARG A 93 -0.87 -9.86 10.90
C ARG A 93 0.41 -9.85 10.04
N LYS A 94 0.52 -10.76 9.06
CA LYS A 94 1.64 -10.86 8.11
C LYS A 94 1.25 -10.31 6.73
N SER A 95 0.05 -9.77 6.57
CA SER A 95 -0.36 -9.12 5.34
C SER A 95 0.29 -7.75 5.20
N LEU A 96 0.28 -7.22 3.98
CA LEU A 96 0.91 -5.95 3.63
C LEU A 96 -0.12 -5.00 3.03
N ILE A 97 -0.15 -3.77 3.53
CA ILE A 97 -0.87 -2.67 2.88
C ILE A 97 0.12 -1.91 1.99
N VAL A 98 -0.28 -1.68 0.74
CA VAL A 98 0.43 -0.85 -0.23
C VAL A 98 -0.41 0.38 -0.52
N ALA A 99 0.05 1.57 -0.09
CA ALA A 99 -0.54 2.83 -0.53
C ALA A 99 -0.03 3.14 -1.95
N LEU A 100 -0.92 3.20 -2.93
CA LEU A 100 -0.61 3.62 -4.29
C LEU A 100 -1.27 4.97 -4.53
N GLY A 101 -0.48 6.05 -4.48
CA GLY A 101 -0.98 7.40 -4.74
C GLY A 101 -0.35 8.50 -3.89
N GLY A 102 -1.05 9.63 -3.79
CA GLY A 102 -0.57 10.82 -3.08
C GLY A 102 -0.68 10.77 -1.56
N GLY A 103 -0.51 11.93 -0.92
CA GLY A 103 -0.54 12.06 0.54
C GLY A 103 -1.86 11.60 1.20
N VAL A 104 -3.00 11.81 0.53
CA VAL A 104 -4.32 11.36 1.04
C VAL A 104 -4.39 9.83 1.15
N VAL A 105 -4.00 9.12 0.08
CA VAL A 105 -3.92 7.65 0.07
C VAL A 105 -2.92 7.19 1.14
N GLY A 106 -1.74 7.80 1.18
CA GLY A 106 -0.66 7.46 2.12
C GLY A 106 -1.09 7.60 3.58
N ASP A 107 -1.71 8.72 3.95
CA ASP A 107 -2.16 8.96 5.32
C ASP A 107 -3.24 7.96 5.75
N MET A 108 -4.23 7.72 4.90
CA MET A 108 -5.32 6.80 5.24
C MET A 108 -4.87 5.34 5.30
N ALA A 109 -4.11 4.90 4.30
CA ALA A 109 -3.59 3.54 4.25
C ALA A 109 -2.57 3.29 5.37
N GLY A 110 -1.69 4.27 5.65
CA GLY A 110 -0.73 4.21 6.74
C GLY A 110 -1.41 4.16 8.11
N PHE A 111 -2.44 4.98 8.33
CA PHE A 111 -3.25 4.91 9.54
C PHE A 111 -3.96 3.56 9.67
N ALA A 112 -4.63 3.09 8.61
CA ALA A 112 -5.28 1.78 8.60
C ALA A 112 -4.28 0.64 8.90
N ALA A 113 -3.08 0.67 8.32
CA ALA A 113 -2.02 -0.30 8.59
C ALA A 113 -1.57 -0.28 10.07
N SER A 114 -1.56 0.90 10.70
CA SER A 114 -1.16 1.04 12.10
C SER A 114 -2.19 0.49 13.10
N VAL A 115 -3.48 0.55 12.76
CA VAL A 115 -4.57 0.12 13.66
C VAL A 115 -5.06 -1.30 13.36
N TYR A 116 -4.97 -1.76 12.11
CA TYR A 116 -5.38 -3.12 11.74
C TYR A 116 -4.51 -4.15 12.44
N MET A 117 -5.15 -5.04 13.22
CA MET A 117 -4.46 -6.02 14.08
C MET A 117 -3.36 -5.43 14.98
N ARG A 118 -3.48 -4.14 15.37
CA ARG A 118 -2.48 -3.37 16.13
C ARG A 118 -1.15 -3.15 15.39
N GLY A 119 -1.17 -3.16 14.07
CA GLY A 119 -0.01 -2.87 13.23
C GLY A 119 0.34 -4.02 12.30
N ILE A 120 0.33 -3.75 11.00
CA ILE A 120 0.83 -4.66 9.96
C ILE A 120 1.83 -3.93 9.04
N PRO A 121 2.67 -4.66 8.27
CA PRO A 121 3.55 -4.08 7.27
C PRO A 121 2.86 -3.07 6.33
N PHE A 122 3.60 -2.03 5.97
CA PHE A 122 3.14 -0.93 5.13
C PHE A 122 4.23 -0.52 4.13
N VAL A 123 3.83 -0.30 2.87
CA VAL A 123 4.67 0.24 1.80
C VAL A 123 3.93 1.40 1.12
N GLN A 124 4.68 2.44 0.77
CA GLN A 124 4.17 3.59 0.03
C GLN A 124 4.76 3.62 -1.38
N ILE A 125 3.90 3.80 -2.38
CA ILE A 125 4.21 3.90 -3.81
C ILE A 125 3.59 5.18 -4.36
#